data_AF-A0A2E6E416-F1
#
_entry.id   AF-A0A2E6E416-F1
#
_cell.length_a   1.000
_cell.length_b   1.000
_cell.length_c   1.000
_cell.angle_alpha   90.00
_cell.angle_beta   90.00
_cell.angle_gamma   90.00
#
_symmetry.space_group_name_H-M   'P 1'
#
loop_
_entity.id
_entity.type
_entity.pdbx_description
1 polymer ?
#
loop_
_entity_poly.entity_id
_entity_poly.type
_entity_poly.pdbx_seq_one_letter_code
_entity_poly.pdbx_strand_id
1 'polypeptide(L)'
;MKKILLPLLASLFLIPACGGGDSDDGLEALADAIESSINNDDETDAITKSKSACIAENAIAYGAEELEKNGITLETIGDDLETLPEGGQDIVINSILDCFTASDIAEGIMQAAAEEGEEVSMEAALCYAENMSRAEWRVIISSEEDSEEAGAIFLGLIADCPQVLIEIFMDDMGIDRSAAECAVEALSGPLLTSLASVGEGEEPNMEDLGELFEVFIGCGVDPEMMG
;
A
#
# COMPACT_ATOMS: atom_id res chain seq x y z
N MET A 1 -14.97 2.01 -12.45
CA MET A 1 -15.14 2.84 -13.68
C MET A 1 -15.75 4.23 -13.40
N LYS A 2 -14.91 5.28 -13.22
CA LYS A 2 -15.32 6.70 -13.31
C LYS A 2 -14.23 7.58 -13.98
N LYS A 3 -14.30 7.60 -15.31
CA LYS A 3 -14.15 8.75 -16.23
C LYS A 3 -13.05 9.79 -16.01
N ILE A 4 -11.99 9.61 -16.79
CA ILE A 4 -11.19 10.63 -17.50
C ILE A 4 -12.01 11.87 -17.90
N LEU A 5 -11.53 13.06 -17.53
CA LEU A 5 -11.85 14.34 -18.18
C LEU A 5 -10.64 15.31 -18.11
N LEU A 6 -9.79 15.28 -19.13
CA LEU A 6 -9.08 16.47 -19.65
C LEU A 6 -10.09 17.61 -19.92
N PRO A 7 -9.77 18.92 -19.84
CA PRO A 7 -8.55 19.53 -20.42
C PRO A 7 -7.99 20.80 -19.72
N LEU A 8 -6.67 20.99 -19.70
CA LEU A 8 -6.07 22.35 -19.66
C LEU A 8 -4.70 22.39 -20.35
N LEU A 9 -4.72 22.12 -21.65
CA LEU A 9 -3.71 22.61 -22.58
C LEU A 9 -3.82 24.13 -22.71
N ALA A 10 -2.65 24.79 -22.72
CA ALA A 10 -2.40 26.21 -23.03
C ALA A 10 -2.35 27.17 -21.84
N SER A 11 -1.26 27.13 -21.05
CA SER A 11 -0.54 28.37 -20.63
C SER A 11 0.69 28.07 -19.77
N LEU A 12 1.80 27.66 -20.40
CA LEU A 12 3.18 27.92 -19.95
C LEU A 12 4.10 27.59 -21.15
N PHE A 13 4.15 28.47 -22.15
CA PHE A 13 5.26 29.41 -22.32
C PHE A 13 6.66 28.76 -22.33
N LEU A 14 7.14 28.49 -23.55
CA LEU A 14 8.45 28.93 -24.06
C LEU A 14 9.64 28.84 -23.09
N ILE A 15 10.43 27.77 -23.21
CA ILE A 15 11.89 27.84 -23.05
C ILE A 15 12.51 27.18 -24.30
N PRO A 16 13.50 27.81 -24.96
CA PRO A 16 13.96 27.41 -26.28
C PRO A 16 14.76 26.11 -26.22
N ALA A 17 14.59 25.28 -27.25
CA ALA A 17 15.61 24.32 -27.63
C ALA A 17 16.90 25.10 -27.99
N CYS A 18 17.91 25.07 -27.12
CA CYS A 18 19.26 25.54 -27.43
C CYS A 18 20.31 25.03 -26.44
N GLY A 19 21.24 24.21 -26.93
CA GLY A 19 22.65 24.31 -26.58
C GLY A 19 23.15 23.40 -25.46
N GLY A 20 24.13 22.56 -25.80
CA GLY A 20 24.82 21.70 -24.84
C GLY A 20 25.39 22.45 -23.64
N GLY A 21 25.20 21.86 -22.48
CA GLY A 21 25.65 22.23 -21.15
C GLY A 21 25.35 21.04 -20.25
N ASP A 22 26.14 20.88 -19.20
CA ASP A 22 26.30 19.68 -18.39
C ASP A 22 25.02 18.89 -18.09
N SER A 23 25.14 17.56 -18.08
CA SER A 23 24.09 16.60 -17.73
C SER A 23 23.43 16.84 -16.36
N ASP A 24 23.97 17.74 -15.54
CA ASP A 24 23.42 18.15 -14.24
C ASP A 24 22.20 19.08 -14.38
N ASP A 25 22.20 20.03 -15.32
CA ASP A 25 21.10 21.02 -15.45
C ASP A 25 19.78 20.36 -15.89
N GLY A 26 19.86 19.26 -16.66
CA GLY A 26 18.69 18.51 -17.12
C GLY A 26 18.10 17.59 -16.06
N LEU A 27 18.93 17.06 -15.16
CA LEU A 27 18.48 16.20 -14.06
C LEU A 27 17.83 17.02 -12.96
N GLU A 28 18.34 18.22 -12.66
CA GLU A 28 17.72 19.13 -11.69
C GLU A 28 16.31 19.53 -12.15
N ALA A 29 16.15 19.89 -13.43
CA ALA A 29 14.83 20.20 -13.99
C ALA A 29 13.86 19.00 -13.94
N LEU A 30 14.38 17.77 -14.10
CA LEU A 30 13.58 16.55 -14.00
C LEU A 30 13.16 16.27 -12.54
N ALA A 31 14.06 16.44 -11.58
CA ALA A 31 13.74 16.32 -10.16
C ALA A 31 12.67 17.33 -9.74
N ASP A 32 12.84 18.61 -10.12
CA ASP A 32 11.85 19.66 -9.86
C ASP A 32 10.47 19.31 -10.44
N ALA A 33 10.44 18.74 -11.64
CA ALA A 33 9.20 18.33 -12.30
C ALA A 33 8.54 17.14 -11.59
N ILE A 34 9.32 16.14 -11.15
CA ILE A 34 8.81 15.00 -10.37
C ILE A 34 8.23 15.49 -9.05
N GLU A 35 9.01 16.29 -8.29
CA GLU A 35 8.57 16.85 -7.01
C GLU A 35 7.29 17.69 -7.19
N SER A 36 7.24 18.52 -8.24
CA SER A 36 6.08 19.33 -8.56
C SER A 36 4.85 18.49 -8.92
N SER A 37 5.02 17.40 -9.67
CA SER A 37 3.94 16.49 -10.03
C SER A 37 3.33 15.85 -8.78
N ILE A 38 4.16 15.34 -7.87
CA ILE A 38 3.71 14.71 -6.62
C ILE A 38 2.99 15.74 -5.72
N ASN A 39 3.54 16.95 -5.58
CA ASN A 39 2.97 17.95 -4.69
C ASN A 39 1.67 18.58 -5.20
N ASN A 40 1.47 18.64 -6.51
CA ASN A 40 0.29 19.24 -7.14
C ASN A 40 -0.80 18.22 -7.48
N ASP A 41 -0.53 16.92 -7.31
CA ASP A 41 -1.55 15.90 -7.44
C ASP A 41 -2.47 15.90 -6.21
N ASP A 42 -3.77 16.11 -6.44
CA ASP A 42 -4.78 16.15 -5.39
C ASP A 42 -5.04 14.76 -4.79
N GLU A 43 -4.72 13.68 -5.52
CA GLU A 43 -4.93 12.29 -5.09
C GLU A 43 -3.74 11.73 -4.28
N THR A 44 -2.55 12.34 -4.42
CA THR A 44 -1.37 11.94 -3.63
C THR A 44 -1.57 12.27 -2.14
N ASP A 45 -1.31 11.29 -1.26
CA ASP A 45 -1.42 11.42 0.19
C ASP A 45 -0.36 12.36 0.80
N ALA A 46 -0.60 12.78 2.05
CA ALA A 46 0.26 13.75 2.73
C ALA A 46 1.67 13.20 3.04
N ILE A 47 1.80 11.89 3.29
CA ILE A 47 3.07 11.24 3.58
C ILE A 47 3.91 11.23 2.30
N THR A 48 3.35 10.80 1.17
CA THR A 48 4.02 10.83 -0.14
C THR A 48 4.43 12.25 -0.54
N LYS A 49 3.55 13.25 -0.36
CA LYS A 49 3.90 14.66 -0.58
C LYS A 49 5.11 15.11 0.25
N SER A 50 5.17 14.69 1.52
CA SER A 50 6.31 15.02 2.40
C SER A 50 7.64 14.41 1.96
N LYS A 51 7.61 13.35 1.14
CA LYS A 51 8.78 12.64 0.61
C LYS A 51 9.11 13.00 -0.85
N SER A 52 8.33 13.87 -1.48
CA SER A 52 8.45 14.26 -2.90
C SER A 52 9.89 14.60 -3.34
N ALA A 53 10.62 15.40 -2.54
CA ALA A 53 12.02 15.72 -2.81
C ALA A 53 12.94 14.49 -2.77
N CYS A 54 12.78 13.60 -1.79
CA CYS A 54 13.55 12.35 -1.71
C CYS A 54 13.27 11.45 -2.91
N ILE A 55 12.00 11.33 -3.30
CA ILE A 55 11.56 10.50 -4.44
C ILE A 55 12.19 11.04 -5.73
N ALA A 56 12.16 12.36 -5.92
CA ALA A 56 12.78 13.02 -7.05
C ALA A 56 14.31 12.79 -7.08
N GLU A 57 15.00 12.97 -5.96
CA GLU A 57 16.45 12.72 -5.82
C GLU A 57 16.82 11.26 -6.15
N ASN A 58 16.06 10.29 -5.63
CA ASN A 58 16.29 8.87 -5.90
C ASN A 58 16.03 8.52 -7.37
N ALA A 59 15.01 9.12 -7.99
CA ALA A 59 14.73 8.90 -9.40
C ALA A 59 15.88 9.42 -10.27
N ILE A 60 16.37 10.65 -10.04
CA ILE A 60 17.46 11.22 -10.85
C ILE A 60 18.81 10.54 -10.63
N ALA A 61 18.99 9.83 -9.49
CA ALA A 61 20.19 9.06 -9.21
C ALA A 61 20.44 7.90 -10.20
N TYR A 62 19.41 7.44 -10.93
CA TYR A 62 19.56 6.48 -12.04
C TYR A 62 20.28 7.08 -13.26
N GLY A 63 20.31 8.41 -13.38
CA GLY A 63 20.96 9.13 -14.45
C GLY A 63 20.11 9.27 -15.72
N ALA A 64 20.37 10.35 -16.47
CA ALA A 64 19.52 10.79 -17.57
C ALA A 64 19.34 9.74 -18.68
N GLU A 65 20.41 9.02 -19.03
CA GLU A 65 20.36 7.98 -20.08
C GLU A 65 19.45 6.81 -19.70
N GLU A 66 19.49 6.37 -18.43
CA GLU A 66 18.65 5.26 -17.97
C GLU A 66 17.20 5.71 -17.81
N LEU A 67 16.95 6.95 -17.37
CA LEU A 67 15.61 7.51 -17.28
C LEU A 67 14.95 7.63 -18.66
N GLU A 68 15.63 8.21 -19.65
CA GLU A 68 15.12 8.36 -21.01
C GLU A 68 14.85 7.00 -21.66
N LYS A 69 15.77 6.04 -21.51
CA LYS A 69 15.61 4.66 -21.99
C LYS A 69 14.39 3.96 -21.42
N ASN A 70 14.01 4.29 -20.19
CA ASN A 70 12.87 3.72 -19.49
C ASN A 70 11.63 4.62 -19.55
N GLY A 71 11.60 5.61 -20.45
CA GLY A 71 10.41 6.43 -20.72
C GLY A 71 10.12 7.51 -19.69
N ILE A 72 11.05 7.80 -18.77
CA ILE A 72 10.90 8.86 -17.77
C ILE A 72 11.55 10.14 -18.31
N THR A 73 10.72 11.12 -18.66
CA THR A 73 11.12 12.38 -19.27
C THR A 73 10.21 13.51 -18.77
N LEU A 74 10.58 14.77 -19.02
CA LEU A 74 9.71 15.92 -18.71
C LEU A 74 8.33 15.86 -19.38
N GLU A 75 8.20 15.14 -20.50
CA GLU A 75 6.92 15.00 -21.22
C GLU A 75 6.03 13.89 -20.66
N THR A 76 6.60 12.95 -19.90
CA THR A 76 5.91 11.77 -19.36
C THR A 76 5.75 11.81 -17.85
N ILE A 77 6.32 12.81 -17.17
CA ILE A 77 6.06 13.06 -15.75
C ILE A 77 4.57 13.38 -15.57
N GLY A 78 3.92 12.60 -14.70
CA GLY A 78 2.48 12.68 -14.45
C GLY A 78 1.64 11.73 -15.30
N ASP A 79 2.25 10.93 -16.18
CA ASP A 79 1.57 9.80 -16.80
C ASP A 79 1.36 8.67 -15.78
N ASP A 80 0.30 7.87 -15.98
CA ASP A 80 0.00 6.73 -15.13
C ASP A 80 1.16 5.72 -15.14
N LEU A 81 1.47 5.12 -13.99
CA LEU A 81 2.57 4.17 -13.82
C LEU A 81 2.52 3.04 -14.86
N GLU A 82 1.34 2.50 -15.14
CA GLU A 82 1.12 1.42 -16.10
C GLU A 82 1.52 1.76 -17.55
N THR A 83 1.60 3.04 -17.89
CA THR A 83 1.97 3.49 -19.24
C THR A 83 3.48 3.47 -19.48
N LEU A 84 4.27 3.43 -18.39
CA LEU A 84 5.72 3.33 -18.47
C LEU A 84 6.15 1.91 -18.85
N PRO A 85 7.28 1.76 -19.56
CA PRO A 85 7.97 0.47 -19.68
C PRO A 85 8.22 -0.16 -18.31
N GLU A 86 8.33 -1.49 -18.24
CA GLU A 86 8.58 -2.23 -16.99
C GLU A 86 9.78 -1.68 -16.19
N GLY A 87 10.87 -1.35 -16.89
CA GLY A 87 12.04 -0.73 -16.23
C GLY A 87 11.79 0.69 -15.72
N GLY A 88 10.85 1.43 -16.31
CA GLY A 88 10.42 2.75 -15.83
C GLY A 88 9.53 2.63 -14.60
N GLN A 89 8.62 1.67 -14.60
CA GLN A 89 7.80 1.33 -13.43
C GLN A 89 8.70 0.96 -12.25
N ASP A 90 9.70 0.12 -12.48
CA ASP A 90 10.68 -0.26 -11.46
C ASP A 90 11.45 0.94 -10.90
N ILE A 91 11.87 1.89 -11.74
CA ILE A 91 12.56 3.09 -11.26
C ILE A 91 11.64 3.91 -10.37
N VAL A 92 10.39 4.15 -10.77
CA VAL A 92 9.42 4.94 -9.99
C VAL A 92 9.13 4.25 -8.65
N ILE A 93 8.73 2.97 -8.68
CA ILE A 93 8.39 2.21 -7.47
C ILE A 93 9.59 2.14 -6.53
N ASN A 94 10.80 1.91 -7.05
CA ASN A 94 11.97 1.85 -6.20
C ASN A 94 12.31 3.20 -5.58
N SER A 95 12.19 4.29 -6.35
CA SER A 95 12.44 5.65 -5.86
C SER A 95 11.46 6.05 -4.75
N ILE A 96 10.22 5.59 -4.84
CA ILE A 96 9.22 5.70 -3.77
C ILE A 96 9.68 4.87 -2.57
N LEU A 97 9.83 3.56 -2.72
CA LEU A 97 10.10 2.65 -1.60
C LEU A 97 11.41 2.97 -0.85
N ASP A 98 12.43 3.51 -1.52
CA ASP A 98 13.69 3.89 -0.86
C ASP A 98 13.56 5.15 0.04
N CYS A 99 12.45 5.89 -0.06
CA CYS A 99 12.18 7.08 0.76
C CYS A 99 11.28 6.83 1.97
N PHE A 100 10.66 5.66 2.04
CA PHE A 100 9.71 5.32 3.09
C PHE A 100 10.36 4.40 4.13
N THR A 101 10.17 4.74 5.39
CA THR A 101 10.47 3.87 6.52
C THR A 101 9.26 2.99 6.83
N ALA A 102 9.45 1.90 7.58
CA ALA A 102 8.34 1.09 8.08
C ALA A 102 7.33 1.93 8.88
N SER A 103 7.77 2.99 9.57
CA SER A 103 6.87 3.90 10.29
C SER A 103 6.03 4.75 9.35
N ASP A 104 6.63 5.29 8.27
CA ASP A 104 5.88 6.07 7.28
C ASP A 104 4.80 5.20 6.61
N ILE A 105 5.15 3.95 6.31
CA ILE A 105 4.25 2.95 5.76
C ILE A 105 3.13 2.59 6.74
N ALA A 106 3.47 2.36 8.01
CA ALA A 106 2.49 2.06 9.05
C ALA A 106 1.48 3.19 9.22
N GLU A 107 1.93 4.45 9.20
CA GLU A 107 1.05 5.62 9.21
C GLU A 107 0.10 5.63 8.00
N GLY A 108 0.60 5.28 6.81
CA GLY A 108 -0.22 5.13 5.60
C GLY A 108 -1.29 4.06 5.73
N ILE A 109 -0.93 2.87 6.24
CA ILE A 109 -1.87 1.77 6.50
C ILE A 109 -2.97 2.23 7.48
N MET A 110 -2.59 2.88 8.58
CA MET A 110 -3.54 3.39 9.57
C MET A 110 -4.50 4.43 8.97
N GLN A 111 -3.98 5.32 8.12
CA GLN A 111 -4.81 6.33 7.46
C GLN A 111 -5.80 5.67 6.50
N ALA A 112 -5.35 4.75 5.65
CA ALA A 112 -6.21 4.05 4.71
C ALA A 112 -7.32 3.25 5.42
N ALA A 113 -6.98 2.51 6.47
CA ALA A 113 -7.97 1.80 7.28
C ALA A 113 -9.02 2.76 7.88
N ALA A 114 -8.58 3.89 8.43
CA ALA A 114 -9.47 4.88 9.03
C ALA A 114 -10.42 5.53 8.00
N GLU A 115 -10.00 5.65 6.75
CA GLU A 115 -10.84 6.15 5.65
C GLU A 115 -11.97 5.17 5.29
N GLU A 116 -11.72 3.86 5.44
CA GLU A 116 -12.71 2.78 5.30
C GLU A 116 -13.54 2.54 6.58
N GLY A 117 -13.23 3.26 7.66
CA GLY A 117 -13.94 3.15 8.94
C GLY A 117 -13.44 2.03 9.85
N GLU A 118 -12.27 1.46 9.55
CA GLU A 118 -11.58 0.47 10.38
C GLU A 118 -10.42 1.15 11.15
N GLU A 119 -10.27 0.85 12.44
CA GLU A 119 -9.13 1.34 13.22
C GLU A 119 -8.08 0.23 13.34
N VAL A 120 -6.89 0.47 12.80
CA VAL A 120 -5.73 -0.41 12.97
C VAL A 120 -4.75 0.25 13.94
N SER A 121 -4.26 -0.49 14.94
CA SER A 121 -3.26 0.06 15.85
C SER A 121 -1.92 0.29 15.16
N MET A 122 -1.13 1.23 15.70
CA MET A 122 0.24 1.46 15.23
C MET A 122 1.12 0.20 15.37
N GLU A 123 0.89 -0.62 16.39
CA GLU A 123 1.63 -1.86 16.60
C GLU A 123 1.34 -2.88 15.48
N ALA A 124 0.07 -3.05 15.13
CA ALA A 124 -0.36 -3.86 14.02
C ALA A 124 0.18 -3.35 12.67
N ALA A 125 0.02 -2.05 12.39
CA ALA A 125 0.45 -1.44 11.14
C ALA A 125 1.98 -1.51 10.96
N LEU A 126 2.76 -1.33 12.03
CA LEU A 126 4.22 -1.51 11.99
C LEU A 126 4.59 -2.96 11.69
N CYS A 127 3.89 -3.93 12.27
CA CYS A 127 4.15 -5.33 11.98
C CYS A 127 3.98 -5.64 10.49
N TYR A 128 2.88 -5.17 9.87
CA TYR A 128 2.67 -5.30 8.43
C TYR A 128 3.78 -4.64 7.62
N ALA A 129 4.14 -3.40 7.97
CA ALA A 129 5.19 -2.66 7.30
C ALA A 129 6.57 -3.34 7.37
N GLU A 130 6.90 -3.99 8.49
CA GLU A 130 8.18 -4.67 8.72
C GLU A 130 8.26 -6.07 8.09
N ASN A 131 7.12 -6.76 7.94
CA ASN A 131 7.08 -8.12 7.40
C ASN A 131 6.82 -8.17 5.89
N MET A 132 6.32 -7.09 5.28
CA MET A 132 6.21 -7.02 3.82
C MET A 132 7.56 -6.87 3.14
N SER A 133 7.82 -7.76 2.19
CA SER A 133 8.95 -7.65 1.28
C SER A 133 8.75 -6.53 0.26
N ARG A 134 9.85 -6.06 -0.32
CA ARG A 134 9.83 -5.07 -1.40
C ARG A 134 9.04 -5.54 -2.64
N ALA A 135 9.01 -6.85 -2.89
CA ALA A 135 8.26 -7.41 -4.01
C ALA A 135 6.75 -7.36 -3.75
N GLU A 136 6.33 -7.63 -2.52
CA GLU A 136 4.93 -7.52 -2.11
C GLU A 136 4.47 -6.06 -2.15
N TRP A 137 5.28 -5.13 -1.65
CA TRP A 137 5.02 -3.69 -1.78
C TRP A 137 4.88 -3.23 -3.22
N ARG A 138 5.69 -3.76 -4.14
CA ARG A 138 5.54 -3.50 -5.57
C ARG A 138 4.16 -3.92 -6.05
N VAL A 139 3.71 -5.14 -5.70
CA VAL A 139 2.39 -5.63 -6.06
C VAL A 139 1.31 -4.70 -5.52
N ILE A 140 1.36 -4.32 -4.23
CA ILE A 140 0.37 -3.41 -3.63
C ILE A 140 0.32 -2.06 -4.36
N ILE A 141 1.46 -1.42 -4.61
CA ILE A 141 1.52 -0.09 -5.27
C ILE A 141 1.04 -0.14 -6.72
N SER A 142 1.32 -1.24 -7.43
CA SER A 142 0.95 -1.39 -8.85
C SER A 142 -0.41 -2.04 -9.07
N SER A 143 -1.07 -2.51 -8.01
CA SER A 143 -2.33 -3.25 -8.12
C SER A 143 -3.52 -2.31 -8.18
N GLU A 144 -4.54 -2.73 -8.91
CA GLU A 144 -5.88 -2.17 -8.74
C GLU A 144 -6.43 -2.56 -7.36
N GLU A 145 -7.36 -1.74 -6.85
CA GLU A 145 -8.00 -1.85 -5.53
C GLU A 145 -8.61 -3.25 -5.27
N ASP A 146 -9.08 -3.96 -6.31
CA ASP A 146 -9.70 -5.28 -6.24
C ASP A 146 -8.75 -6.45 -6.64
N SER A 147 -7.43 -6.27 -6.53
CA SER A 147 -6.45 -7.28 -6.95
C SER A 147 -6.46 -8.53 -6.05
N GLU A 148 -6.76 -9.69 -6.63
CA GLU A 148 -6.67 -11.00 -5.94
C GLU A 148 -5.25 -11.26 -5.37
N GLU A 149 -4.22 -10.79 -6.07
CA GLU A 149 -2.82 -10.95 -5.65
C GLU A 149 -2.50 -10.04 -4.46
N ALA A 150 -2.97 -8.79 -4.46
CA ALA A 150 -2.85 -7.88 -3.33
C ALA A 150 -3.60 -8.42 -2.10
N GLY A 151 -4.83 -8.92 -2.31
CA GLY A 151 -5.61 -9.58 -1.27
C GLY A 151 -4.84 -10.74 -0.64
N ALA A 152 -4.26 -11.63 -1.44
CA ALA A 152 -3.46 -12.77 -0.93
C ALA A 152 -2.25 -12.34 -0.08
N ILE A 153 -1.61 -11.21 -0.41
CA ILE A 153 -0.52 -10.63 0.39
C ILE A 153 -1.03 -10.18 1.75
N PHE A 154 -2.13 -9.43 1.80
CA PHE A 154 -2.73 -8.99 3.06
C PHE A 154 -3.14 -10.18 3.95
N LEU A 155 -3.65 -11.26 3.35
CA LEU A 155 -4.00 -12.48 4.09
C LEU A 155 -2.77 -13.21 4.64
N GLY A 156 -1.65 -13.22 3.91
CA GLY A 156 -0.38 -13.73 4.40
C GLY A 156 0.10 -12.95 5.62
N LEU A 157 -0.03 -11.62 5.59
CA LEU A 157 0.39 -10.75 6.69
C LEU A 157 -0.41 -10.95 7.96
N ILE A 158 -1.70 -11.30 7.87
CA ILE A 158 -2.52 -11.63 9.05
C ILE A 158 -1.89 -12.79 9.85
N ALA A 159 -1.29 -13.77 9.16
CA ALA A 159 -0.62 -14.89 9.82
C ALA A 159 0.71 -14.47 10.48
N ASP A 160 1.48 -13.59 9.83
CA ASP A 160 2.76 -13.09 10.35
C ASP A 160 2.58 -12.01 11.43
N CYS A 161 1.44 -11.32 11.42
CA CYS A 161 1.08 -10.21 12.28
C CYS A 161 -0.31 -10.41 12.90
N PRO A 162 -0.44 -11.33 13.86
CA PRO A 162 -1.73 -11.70 14.47
C PRO A 162 -2.39 -10.57 15.26
N GLN A 163 -1.68 -9.47 15.51
CA GLN A 163 -2.11 -8.37 16.36
C GLN A 163 -3.43 -7.74 15.88
N VAL A 164 -3.63 -7.64 14.57
CA VAL A 164 -4.91 -7.15 14.00
C VAL A 164 -6.06 -8.08 14.36
N LEU A 165 -5.90 -9.40 14.23
CA LEU A 165 -6.95 -10.35 14.62
C LEU A 165 -7.22 -10.31 16.12
N ILE A 166 -6.18 -10.15 16.94
CA ILE A 166 -6.34 -10.03 18.40
C ILE A 166 -7.19 -8.81 18.72
N GLU A 167 -6.91 -7.66 18.10
CA GLU A 167 -7.65 -6.41 18.29
C GLU A 167 -9.09 -6.50 17.79
N ILE A 168 -9.31 -7.04 16.58
CA ILE A 168 -10.63 -7.30 16.03
C ILE A 168 -11.45 -8.18 16.98
N PHE A 169 -10.86 -9.28 17.48
CA PHE A 169 -11.57 -10.15 18.41
C PHE A 169 -11.92 -9.46 19.72
N MET A 170 -11.02 -8.62 20.25
CA MET A 170 -11.30 -7.84 21.45
C MET A 170 -12.43 -6.83 21.23
N ASP A 171 -12.44 -6.12 20.10
CA ASP A 171 -13.38 -5.04 19.82
C ASP A 171 -14.76 -5.56 19.39
N ASP A 172 -14.80 -6.56 18.50
CA ASP A 172 -16.05 -7.07 17.95
C ASP A 172 -16.78 -8.03 18.91
N MET A 173 -16.02 -8.88 19.62
CA MET A 173 -16.61 -9.86 20.54
C MET A 173 -16.57 -9.43 22.01
N GLY A 174 -15.89 -8.32 22.32
CA GLY A 174 -15.77 -7.82 23.69
C GLY A 174 -14.99 -8.74 24.62
N ILE A 175 -14.12 -9.61 24.08
CA ILE A 175 -13.34 -10.56 24.86
C ILE A 175 -12.05 -9.92 25.38
N ASP A 176 -11.50 -10.47 26.46
CA ASP A 176 -10.22 -9.98 26.97
C ASP A 176 -9.04 -10.46 26.12
N ARG A 177 -7.94 -9.72 26.22
CA ARG A 177 -6.71 -9.98 25.46
C ARG A 177 -6.20 -11.42 25.59
N SER A 178 -6.31 -12.05 26.77
CA SER A 178 -5.81 -13.41 26.96
C SER A 178 -6.65 -14.43 26.19
N ALA A 179 -7.96 -14.21 26.11
CA ALA A 179 -8.85 -15.05 25.31
C ALA A 179 -8.63 -14.83 23.81
N ALA A 180 -8.41 -13.58 23.38
CA ALA A 180 -8.12 -13.23 21.99
C ALA A 180 -6.78 -13.83 21.51
N GLU A 181 -5.71 -13.68 22.29
CA GLU A 181 -4.40 -14.28 22.02
C GLU A 181 -4.51 -15.81 21.90
N CYS A 182 -5.20 -16.47 22.84
CA CYS A 182 -5.42 -17.91 22.79
C CYS A 182 -6.16 -18.32 21.51
N ALA A 183 -7.20 -17.58 21.14
CA ALA A 183 -8.01 -17.91 19.97
C ALA A 183 -7.15 -17.83 18.71
N VAL A 184 -6.42 -16.73 18.52
CA VAL A 184 -5.55 -16.53 17.35
C VAL A 184 -4.44 -17.59 17.28
N GLU A 185 -3.83 -17.97 18.41
CA GLU A 185 -2.84 -19.06 18.45
C GLU A 185 -3.43 -20.43 18.08
N ALA A 186 -4.71 -20.64 18.37
CA ALA A 186 -5.42 -21.89 18.12
C ALA A 186 -6.04 -21.94 16.71
N LEU A 187 -6.13 -20.81 15.99
CA LEU A 187 -6.61 -20.79 14.61
C LEU A 187 -5.66 -21.56 13.69
N SER A 188 -6.23 -22.46 12.90
CA SER A 188 -5.47 -23.18 11.89
C SER A 188 -5.27 -22.28 10.66
N GLY A 189 -4.10 -22.35 10.03
CA GLY A 189 -3.85 -21.62 8.76
C GLY A 189 -4.91 -21.88 7.67
N PRO A 190 -5.42 -23.11 7.50
CA PRO A 190 -6.56 -23.40 6.63
C PRO A 190 -7.84 -22.65 7.02
N LEU A 191 -8.17 -22.56 8.31
CA LEU A 191 -9.34 -21.84 8.80
C LEU A 191 -9.22 -20.34 8.52
N LEU A 192 -8.06 -19.74 8.79
CA LEU A 192 -7.79 -18.33 8.47
C LEU A 192 -7.91 -18.05 6.96
N THR A 193 -7.36 -18.93 6.13
CA THR A 193 -7.43 -18.80 4.66
C THR A 193 -8.88 -18.94 4.18
N SER A 194 -9.66 -19.85 4.78
CA SER A 194 -11.07 -20.03 4.42
C SER A 194 -11.91 -18.81 4.78
N LEU A 195 -11.78 -18.29 6.01
CA LEU A 195 -12.49 -17.09 6.47
C LEU A 195 -12.15 -15.86 5.63
N ALA A 196 -10.88 -15.72 5.28
CA ALA A 196 -10.37 -14.68 4.42
C ALA A 196 -10.87 -14.74 2.97
N SER A 197 -11.23 -15.94 2.49
CA SER A 197 -11.73 -16.15 1.13
C SER A 197 -13.23 -15.90 0.96
N VAL A 198 -13.93 -15.61 2.06
CA VAL A 198 -15.36 -15.28 2.03
C VAL A 198 -15.51 -13.87 1.45
N GLY A 199 -15.87 -13.80 0.17
CA GLY A 199 -16.10 -12.51 -0.51
C GLY A 199 -17.30 -11.75 0.07
N GLU A 200 -17.39 -10.45 -0.21
CA GLU A 200 -18.53 -9.62 0.18
C GLU A 200 -19.87 -10.25 -0.24
N GLY A 201 -20.71 -10.59 0.74
CA GLY A 201 -22.05 -11.15 0.51
C GLY A 201 -22.10 -12.68 0.39
N GLU A 202 -20.98 -13.39 0.55
CA GLU A 202 -20.96 -14.83 0.71
C GLU A 202 -21.13 -15.23 2.17
N GLU A 203 -21.88 -16.30 2.44
CA GLU A 203 -21.98 -16.84 3.79
C GLU A 203 -20.72 -17.68 4.07
N PRO A 204 -20.03 -17.44 5.20
CA PRO A 204 -18.92 -18.29 5.60
C PRO A 204 -19.37 -19.74 5.75
N ASN A 205 -18.49 -20.67 5.41
CA ASN A 205 -18.75 -22.08 5.54
C ASN A 205 -19.09 -22.43 7.00
N MET A 206 -20.25 -23.06 7.21
CA MET A 206 -20.74 -23.45 8.54
C MET A 206 -19.81 -24.41 9.29
N GLU A 207 -19.02 -25.21 8.57
CA GLU A 207 -18.00 -26.08 9.19
C GLU A 207 -16.84 -25.25 9.75
N ASP A 208 -16.40 -24.24 9.00
CA ASP A 208 -15.32 -23.34 9.39
C ASP A 208 -15.75 -22.42 10.53
N LEU A 209 -16.99 -21.90 10.49
CA LEU A 209 -17.60 -21.22 11.64
C LEU A 209 -17.67 -22.13 12.87
N GLY A 210 -18.02 -23.41 12.68
CA GLY A 210 -18.04 -24.40 13.76
C GLY A 210 -16.67 -24.58 14.40
N GLU A 211 -15.62 -24.73 13.60
CA GLU A 211 -14.22 -24.82 14.06
C GLU A 211 -13.80 -23.54 14.81
N LEU A 212 -14.17 -22.37 14.28
CA LEU A 212 -13.93 -21.07 14.92
C LEU A 212 -14.61 -20.97 16.30
N PHE A 213 -15.88 -21.37 16.42
CA PHE A 213 -16.58 -21.40 17.71
C PHE A 213 -15.94 -22.38 18.70
N GLU A 214 -15.50 -23.56 18.24
CA GLU A 214 -14.81 -24.53 19.09
C GLU A 214 -13.49 -23.96 19.64
N VAL A 215 -12.75 -23.23 18.81
CA VAL A 215 -11.54 -22.51 19.22
C VAL A 215 -11.85 -21.49 20.32
N PHE A 216 -12.84 -20.61 20.11
CA PHE A 216 -13.21 -19.60 21.10
C PHE A 216 -13.69 -20.20 22.42
N ILE A 217 -14.53 -21.24 22.37
CA ILE A 217 -14.98 -21.98 23.56
C ILE A 217 -13.79 -22.63 24.28
N GLY A 218 -12.85 -23.20 23.52
CA GLY A 218 -11.60 -23.76 24.05
C GLY A 218 -10.74 -22.74 24.78
N CYS A 219 -10.80 -21.48 24.34
CA CYS A 219 -10.11 -20.33 24.95
C CYS A 219 -10.92 -19.64 26.06
N GLY A 220 -12.07 -20.19 26.44
CA GLY A 220 -12.86 -19.72 27.57
C GLY A 220 -13.82 -18.57 27.25
N VAL A 221 -14.08 -18.30 25.97
CA VAL A 221 -15.12 -17.35 25.55
C VAL A 221 -16.49 -17.98 25.76
N ASP A 222 -17.40 -17.24 26.39
CA ASP A 222 -18.78 -17.66 26.60
C ASP A 222 -19.55 -17.65 25.27
N PRO A 223 -20.19 -18.77 24.85
CA PRO A 223 -21.03 -18.82 23.66
C PRO A 223 -22.12 -17.74 23.62
N GLU A 224 -22.61 -17.28 24.78
CA GLU A 224 -23.62 -16.22 24.85
C GLU A 224 -23.09 -14.84 24.41
N MET A 225 -21.77 -14.67 24.34
CA MET A 225 -21.12 -13.45 23.84
C MET A 225 -20.87 -13.48 22.32
N MET A 226 -21.04 -14.63 21.67
CA MET A 226 -20.63 -14.82 20.26
C MET A 226 -21.76 -14.66 19.22
N GLY A 227 -22.97 -14.23 19.64
CA GLY A 227 -24.08 -13.86 18.74
C GLY A 227 -24.98 -15.01 18.30
#